data_AF-A0A9P5WAK7-F1
#
_entry.id   AF-A0A9P5WAK7-F1
#
_cell.length_a   1.000
_cell.length_b   1.000
_cell.length_c   1.000
_cell.angle_alpha   90.00
_cell.angle_beta   90.00
_cell.angle_gamma   90.00
#
_symmetry.space_group_name_H-M   'P 1'
#
loop_
_entity.id
_entity.type
_entity.pdbx_description
1 polymer ?
#
loop_
_entity_poly.entity_id
_entity_poly.type
_entity_poly.pdbx_seq_one_letter_code
_entity_poly.pdbx_strand_id
1 'polypeptide(L)'
;SDSFRNSDWGSESNGSIQEDWRAFKLPLGPDNPYVTIGDLIKSTESDNVTKVMLEEKFYTTWHHGRTVLMGDGAVNAMLDAVILANSLYEIAKDATYPNIRSAFKEYYDERFPHAKADFESSRKMASILSGQTWTDDIMRKVMFNFMPLAIMNKILVKSLAYRPQASFLPKVEHRGSGRADQQKESKRYLQEKAAAAT
;
A
#
# COMPACT_ATOMS: atom_id res chain seq x y z
N SER A 1 12.37 -29.10 7.90
CA SER A 1 12.79 -27.70 7.71
C SER A 1 12.76 -27.39 6.21
N ASP A 2 11.56 -27.26 5.64
CA ASP A 2 11.36 -27.01 4.19
C ASP A 2 10.22 -26.01 3.90
N SER A 3 9.65 -25.35 4.90
CA SER A 3 8.48 -24.48 4.70
C SER A 3 8.79 -23.06 4.19
N PHE A 4 10.03 -22.79 3.76
CA PHE A 4 10.45 -21.47 3.27
C PHE A 4 10.84 -21.45 1.78
N ARG A 5 10.81 -22.59 1.09
CA ARG A 5 10.91 -22.61 -0.37
C ARG A 5 9.53 -22.26 -0.94
N ASN A 6 9.33 -20.97 -1.19
CA ASN A 6 8.19 -20.45 -1.93
C ASN A 6 8.35 -20.83 -3.41
N SER A 7 8.18 -22.12 -3.73
CA SER A 7 8.33 -22.69 -5.09
C SER A 7 7.40 -22.01 -6.11
N ASP A 8 6.36 -21.34 -5.64
CA ASP A 8 5.39 -20.63 -6.48
C ASP A 8 5.98 -19.36 -7.12
N TRP A 9 7.08 -18.81 -6.59
CA TRP A 9 7.70 -17.56 -7.04
C TRP A 9 8.95 -17.75 -7.91
N GLY A 10 9.41 -19.00 -8.09
CA GLY A 10 10.56 -19.31 -8.94
C GLY A 10 10.17 -19.43 -10.42
N SER A 11 11.16 -19.31 -11.32
CA SER A 11 10.93 -19.46 -12.76
C SER A 11 10.37 -20.84 -13.17
N GLU A 12 10.50 -21.83 -12.29
CA GLU A 12 9.90 -23.16 -12.41
C GLU A 12 8.35 -23.15 -12.43
N SER A 13 7.68 -22.14 -11.85
CA SER A 13 6.21 -22.03 -11.85
C SER A 13 5.64 -21.41 -13.14
N ASN A 14 6.51 -20.85 -14.00
CA ASN A 14 6.15 -20.16 -15.24
C ASN A 14 5.65 -21.08 -16.37
N GLY A 15 5.92 -22.39 -16.28
CA GLY A 15 5.39 -23.39 -17.22
C GLY A 15 3.85 -23.47 -17.22
N SER A 16 3.20 -22.86 -16.24
CA SER A 16 1.73 -22.85 -16.08
C SER A 16 1.00 -21.68 -16.73
N ILE A 17 1.68 -20.77 -17.44
CA ILE A 17 1.00 -19.73 -18.22
C ILE A 17 0.30 -20.43 -19.40
N GLN A 18 -1.03 -20.52 -19.32
CA GLN A 18 -1.86 -21.17 -20.34
C GLN A 18 -1.61 -20.54 -21.73
N GLU A 19 -1.47 -21.38 -22.76
CA GLU A 19 -1.24 -20.95 -24.15
C GLU A 19 -2.27 -19.91 -24.64
N ASP A 20 -3.49 -19.99 -24.13
CA ASP A 20 -4.57 -19.05 -24.43
C ASP A 20 -4.22 -17.59 -24.04
N TRP A 21 -3.47 -17.40 -22.95
CA TRP A 21 -2.98 -16.06 -22.57
C TRP A 21 -1.89 -15.58 -23.51
N ARG A 22 -1.02 -16.47 -23.99
CA ARG A 22 0.06 -16.11 -24.93
C ARG A 22 -0.50 -15.60 -26.25
N ALA A 23 -1.65 -16.10 -26.69
CA ALA A 23 -2.31 -15.67 -27.92
C ALA A 23 -3.10 -14.35 -27.77
N PHE A 24 -3.25 -13.83 -26.55
CA PHE A 24 -4.05 -12.63 -26.30
C PHE A 24 -3.41 -11.40 -26.94
N LYS A 25 -4.17 -10.73 -27.82
CA LYS A 25 -3.71 -9.55 -28.57
C LYS A 25 -3.78 -8.29 -27.70
N LEU A 26 -2.71 -7.51 -27.72
CA LEU A 26 -2.61 -6.26 -26.98
C LEU A 26 -2.85 -5.05 -27.91
N PRO A 27 -3.53 -3.99 -27.43
CA PRO A 27 -3.73 -2.77 -28.19
C PRO A 27 -2.50 -1.83 -28.07
N LEU A 28 -1.31 -2.31 -28.46
CA LEU A 28 -0.07 -1.54 -28.37
C LEU A 28 0.21 -0.75 -29.66
N GLY A 29 -0.37 0.44 -29.74
CA GLY A 29 -0.06 1.46 -30.75
C GLY A 29 -0.84 1.33 -32.07
N PRO A 30 -0.91 2.41 -32.87
CA PRO A 30 -1.69 2.45 -34.11
C PRO A 30 -1.12 1.55 -35.22
N ASP A 31 0.18 1.24 -35.19
CA ASP A 31 0.90 0.60 -36.30
C ASP A 31 1.12 -0.91 -36.13
N ASN A 32 0.73 -1.51 -34.99
CA ASN A 32 0.87 -2.96 -34.81
C ASN A 32 -0.22 -3.57 -33.90
N PRO A 33 -1.39 -3.92 -34.45
CA PRO A 33 -2.48 -4.55 -33.70
C PRO A 33 -2.25 -6.06 -33.41
N TYR A 34 -1.05 -6.58 -33.67
CA TYR A 34 -0.76 -8.02 -33.61
C TYR A 34 0.26 -8.42 -32.54
N VAL A 35 0.73 -7.48 -31.71
CA VAL A 35 1.57 -7.85 -30.56
C VAL A 35 0.74 -8.62 -29.55
N THR A 36 1.20 -9.80 -29.17
CA THR A 36 0.53 -10.64 -28.18
C THR A 36 1.19 -10.53 -26.82
N ILE A 37 0.48 -10.94 -25.75
CA ILE A 37 1.10 -11.14 -24.44
C ILE A 37 2.27 -12.13 -24.54
N GLY A 38 2.15 -13.15 -25.39
CA GLY A 38 3.22 -14.11 -25.63
C GLY A 38 4.50 -13.47 -26.19
N ASP A 39 4.38 -12.44 -27.03
CA ASP A 39 5.53 -11.72 -27.56
C ASP A 39 6.23 -10.88 -26.48
N LEU A 40 5.49 -10.29 -25.55
CA LEU A 40 6.06 -9.62 -24.36
C LEU A 40 6.76 -10.61 -23.42
N ILE A 41 6.17 -11.78 -23.21
CA ILE A 41 6.79 -12.82 -22.36
C ILE A 41 8.10 -13.30 -23.00
N LYS A 42 8.14 -13.50 -24.32
CA LYS A 42 9.36 -13.91 -25.04
C LYS A 42 10.47 -12.87 -25.00
N SER A 43 10.13 -11.58 -24.97
CA SER A 43 11.14 -10.51 -24.86
C SER A 43 11.60 -10.24 -23.44
N THR A 44 10.94 -10.85 -22.44
CA THR A 44 11.34 -10.79 -21.04
C THR A 44 12.28 -11.94 -20.72
N GLU A 45 13.42 -11.67 -20.07
CA GLU A 45 14.31 -12.72 -19.59
C GLU A 45 13.55 -13.68 -18.67
N SER A 46 13.71 -14.99 -18.87
CA SER A 46 12.88 -16.02 -18.22
C SER A 46 12.94 -15.97 -16.69
N ASP A 47 14.07 -15.54 -16.15
CA ASP A 47 14.30 -15.42 -14.71
C ASP A 47 13.60 -14.19 -14.09
N ASN A 48 13.12 -13.27 -14.93
CA ASN A 48 12.39 -12.07 -14.51
C ASN A 48 10.86 -12.22 -14.64
N VAL A 49 10.38 -13.32 -15.23
CA VAL A 49 8.95 -13.63 -15.25
C VAL A 49 8.61 -14.31 -13.92
N THR A 50 7.67 -13.73 -13.17
CA THR A 50 7.25 -14.30 -11.89
C THR A 50 5.73 -14.35 -11.83
N LYS A 51 5.20 -15.53 -11.50
CA LYS A 51 3.79 -15.69 -11.18
C LYS A 51 3.54 -15.28 -9.73
N VAL A 52 2.84 -14.17 -9.55
CA VAL A 52 2.49 -13.64 -8.23
C VAL A 52 1.05 -14.03 -7.89
N MET A 53 0.89 -14.95 -6.95
CA MET A 53 -0.41 -15.22 -6.34
C MET A 53 -0.62 -14.26 -5.17
N LEU A 54 -1.65 -13.43 -5.27
CA LEU A 54 -2.01 -12.50 -4.20
C LEU A 54 -2.87 -13.24 -3.17
N GLU A 55 -2.30 -13.53 -2.00
CA GLU A 55 -3.09 -13.98 -0.84
C GLU A 55 -3.58 -12.75 -0.06
N GLU A 56 -4.89 -12.49 -0.11
CA GLU A 56 -5.49 -11.37 0.61
C GLU A 56 -5.82 -11.75 2.06
N LYS A 57 -4.85 -11.63 2.98
CA LYS A 57 -5.08 -11.73 4.43
C LYS A 57 -4.80 -10.39 5.11
N PHE A 58 -5.71 -9.97 5.97
CA PHE A 58 -5.55 -8.76 6.78
C PHE A 58 -5.57 -9.11 8.27
N TYR A 59 -4.42 -8.96 8.94
CA TYR A 59 -4.29 -9.26 10.36
C TYR A 59 -4.98 -8.20 11.22
N THR A 60 -5.68 -8.61 12.28
CA THR A 60 -6.39 -7.70 13.20
C THR A 60 -5.56 -7.29 14.43
N THR A 61 -4.36 -7.82 14.58
CA THR A 61 -3.47 -7.50 15.71
C THR A 61 -2.05 -7.37 15.19
N TRP A 62 -1.42 -6.21 15.39
CA TRP A 62 -0.09 -5.94 14.83
C TRP A 62 0.99 -5.78 15.89
N HIS A 63 0.69 -6.00 17.17
CA HIS A 63 1.70 -5.84 18.22
C HIS A 63 1.55 -6.88 19.32
N HIS A 64 2.68 -7.32 19.86
CA HIS A 64 2.74 -8.19 21.03
C HIS A 64 4.06 -7.98 21.78
N GLY A 65 3.98 -7.65 23.07
CA GLY A 65 5.17 -7.37 23.88
C GLY A 65 6.01 -6.24 23.28
N ARG A 66 7.24 -6.58 22.83
CA ARG A 66 8.19 -5.67 22.17
C ARG A 66 8.33 -5.92 20.66
N THR A 67 7.35 -6.59 20.06
CA THR A 67 7.31 -6.88 18.64
C THR A 67 6.11 -6.20 17.99
N VAL A 68 6.32 -5.67 16.79
CA VAL A 68 5.28 -5.07 15.96
C VAL A 68 5.38 -5.62 14.52
N LEU A 69 4.23 -5.83 13.90
CA LEU A 69 4.07 -6.14 12.48
C LEU A 69 3.85 -4.82 11.75
N MET A 70 4.60 -4.62 10.68
CA MET A 70 4.49 -3.47 9.80
C MET A 70 4.87 -3.90 8.38
N GLY A 71 4.44 -3.11 7.40
CA GLY A 71 4.73 -3.37 6.00
C GLY A 71 3.56 -3.99 5.25
N ASP A 72 3.87 -4.53 4.07
CA ASP A 72 2.96 -4.91 2.99
C ASP A 72 2.55 -3.74 2.07
N GLY A 73 3.10 -3.73 0.86
CA GLY A 73 3.03 -2.62 -0.09
C GLY A 73 3.97 -1.45 0.27
N ALA A 74 4.66 -0.89 -0.73
CA ALA A 74 5.71 0.11 -0.51
C ALA A 74 5.22 1.36 0.24
N VAL A 75 4.07 1.92 -0.18
CA VAL A 75 3.51 3.13 0.44
C VAL A 75 3.08 2.84 1.88
N ASN A 76 2.30 1.79 2.11
CA ASN A 76 1.84 1.41 3.45
C ASN A 76 3.02 1.15 4.39
N ALA A 77 4.07 0.46 3.94
CA ALA A 77 5.28 0.21 4.71
C ALA A 77 5.99 1.51 5.13
N MET A 78 6.07 2.49 4.22
CA MET A 78 6.64 3.81 4.54
C MET A 78 5.79 4.56 5.56
N LEU A 79 4.47 4.54 5.42
CA LEU A 79 3.55 5.17 6.37
C LEU A 79 3.66 4.52 7.76
N ASP A 80 3.71 3.19 7.81
CA ASP A 80 3.90 2.45 9.06
C ASP A 80 5.20 2.84 9.75
N ALA A 81 6.29 2.93 8.99
CA ALA A 81 7.61 3.32 9.51
C ALA A 81 7.58 4.71 10.13
N VAL A 82 6.91 5.68 9.49
CA VAL A 82 6.79 7.05 10.00
C VAL A 82 5.98 7.08 11.29
N ILE A 83 4.82 6.43 11.34
CA ILE A 83 3.99 6.42 12.56
C ILE A 83 4.70 5.69 13.69
N LEU A 84 5.32 4.54 13.43
CA LEU A 84 6.07 3.81 14.44
C LEU A 84 7.25 4.64 14.98
N ALA A 85 7.98 5.35 14.11
CA ALA A 85 9.04 6.25 14.52
C ALA A 85 8.52 7.39 15.42
N ASN A 86 7.36 7.96 15.09
CA ASN A 86 6.70 8.97 15.94
C ASN A 86 6.34 8.40 17.31
N SER A 87 5.75 7.21 17.37
CA SER A 87 5.40 6.54 18.64
C SER A 87 6.64 6.24 19.49
N LEU A 88 7.73 5.78 18.86
CA LEU A 88 9.00 5.53 19.55
C LEU A 88 9.67 6.81 20.03
N TYR A 89 9.55 7.90 19.27
CA TYR A 89 10.10 9.20 19.65
C TYR A 89 9.52 9.72 20.96
N GLU A 90 8.21 9.57 21.17
CA GLU A 90 7.54 10.01 22.41
C GLU A 90 8.12 9.33 23.65
N ILE A 91 8.48 8.04 23.54
CA ILE A 91 8.96 7.25 24.69
C ILE A 91 10.49 7.16 24.78
N ALA A 92 11.25 7.76 23.87
CA ALA A 92 12.69 7.51 23.78
C ALA A 92 13.49 7.92 25.04
N LYS A 93 12.96 8.82 25.89
CA LYS A 93 13.57 9.18 27.18
C LYS A 93 13.17 8.23 28.34
N ASP A 94 12.16 7.39 28.14
CA ASP A 94 11.63 6.48 29.16
C ASP A 94 11.10 5.17 28.51
N ALA A 95 12.01 4.40 27.90
CA ALA A 95 11.67 3.20 27.12
C ALA A 95 11.39 1.95 27.98
N THR A 96 10.49 2.09 28.96
CA THR A 96 10.07 0.96 29.81
C THR A 96 9.17 -0.02 29.05
N TYR A 97 9.05 -1.25 29.54
CA TYR A 97 8.16 -2.25 28.92
C TYR A 97 6.69 -1.78 28.81
N PRO A 98 6.07 -1.19 29.85
CA PRO A 98 4.73 -0.60 29.73
C PRO A 98 4.64 0.50 28.65
N ASN A 99 5.63 1.39 28.57
CA ASN A 99 5.64 2.49 27.60
C ASN A 99 5.78 1.97 26.17
N ILE A 100 6.64 0.96 25.92
CA ILE A 100 6.76 0.31 24.61
C ILE A 100 5.43 -0.32 24.20
N ARG A 101 4.77 -1.05 25.09
CA ARG A 101 3.47 -1.68 24.80
C ARG A 101 2.40 -0.63 24.49
N SER A 102 2.40 0.49 25.22
CA SER A 102 1.48 1.61 24.96
C SER A 102 1.77 2.25 23.60
N ALA A 103 3.04 2.56 23.30
CA ALA A 103 3.45 3.16 22.04
C ALA A 103 3.09 2.29 20.83
N PHE A 104 3.25 0.97 20.92
CA PHE A 104 2.86 0.05 19.84
C PHE A 104 1.35 -0.07 19.68
N LYS A 105 0.60 0.02 20.78
CA LYS A 105 -0.86 0.12 20.70
C LYS A 105 -1.29 1.43 20.03
N GLU A 106 -0.65 2.55 20.37
CA GLU A 106 -0.94 3.84 19.73
C GLU A 106 -0.62 3.83 18.23
N TYR A 107 0.51 3.25 17.84
CA TYR A 107 0.84 3.00 16.42
C TYR A 107 -0.28 2.23 15.73
N TYR A 108 -0.73 1.12 16.32
CA TYR A 108 -1.80 0.31 15.76
C TYR A 108 -3.12 1.08 15.67
N ASP A 109 -3.54 1.75 16.75
CA ASP A 109 -4.79 2.50 16.81
C ASP A 109 -4.83 3.63 15.76
N GLU A 110 -3.69 4.29 15.52
CA GLU A 110 -3.57 5.32 14.50
C GLU A 110 -3.57 4.71 13.10
N ARG A 111 -2.80 3.65 12.86
CA ARG A 111 -2.51 3.18 11.50
C ARG A 111 -3.52 2.18 10.93
N PHE A 112 -4.03 1.29 11.77
CA PHE A 112 -4.95 0.22 11.39
C PHE A 112 -6.17 0.69 10.58
N PRO A 113 -6.91 1.75 10.96
CA PRO A 113 -8.09 2.17 10.20
C PRO A 113 -7.75 2.63 8.78
N HIS A 114 -6.62 3.30 8.57
CA HIS A 114 -6.16 3.72 7.26
C HIS A 114 -5.76 2.52 6.40
N ALA A 115 -4.94 1.61 6.95
CA ALA A 115 -4.50 0.43 6.22
C ALA A 115 -5.67 -0.48 5.84
N LYS A 116 -6.67 -0.61 6.73
CA LYS A 116 -7.89 -1.36 6.46
C LYS A 116 -8.69 -0.73 5.32
N ALA A 117 -8.83 0.60 5.31
CA ALA A 117 -9.51 1.31 4.24
C ALA A 117 -8.81 1.13 2.88
N ASP A 118 -7.48 1.17 2.86
CA ASP A 118 -6.67 0.94 1.66
C ASP A 118 -6.78 -0.50 1.15
N PHE A 119 -6.75 -1.47 2.07
CA PHE A 119 -6.97 -2.89 1.77
C PHE A 119 -8.36 -3.13 1.17
N GLU A 120 -9.41 -2.62 1.80
CA GLU A 120 -10.79 -2.75 1.30
C GLU A 120 -10.99 -2.06 -0.05
N SER A 121 -10.35 -0.91 -0.26
CA SER A 121 -10.41 -0.17 -1.53
C SER A 121 -9.69 -0.93 -2.65
N SER A 122 -8.53 -1.51 -2.34
CA SER A 122 -7.77 -2.34 -3.27
C SER A 122 -8.55 -3.59 -3.67
N ARG A 123 -9.18 -4.28 -2.71
CA ARG A 123 -10.04 -5.44 -2.97
C ARG A 123 -11.24 -5.10 -3.85
N LYS A 124 -11.88 -3.96 -3.61
CA LYS A 124 -12.99 -3.47 -4.45
C LYS A 124 -12.51 -3.17 -5.88
N MET A 125 -11.36 -2.51 -6.02
CA MET A 125 -10.77 -2.26 -7.34
C MET A 125 -10.44 -3.57 -8.06
N ALA A 126 -9.85 -4.54 -7.36
CA ALA A 126 -9.59 -5.87 -7.92
C ALA A 126 -10.88 -6.54 -8.41
N SER A 127 -11.96 -6.51 -7.61
CA SER A 127 -13.28 -7.00 -8.05
C SER A 127 -13.79 -6.29 -9.31
N ILE A 128 -13.64 -4.97 -9.40
CA ILE A 128 -14.05 -4.22 -10.59
C ILE A 128 -13.22 -4.63 -11.82
N LEU A 129 -11.91 -4.84 -11.66
CA LEU A 129 -11.00 -5.14 -12.76
C LEU A 129 -11.09 -6.60 -13.23
N SER A 130 -11.14 -7.55 -12.32
CA SER A 130 -11.05 -8.99 -12.62
C SER A 130 -12.29 -9.80 -12.22
N GLY A 131 -13.26 -9.18 -11.56
CA GLY A 131 -14.51 -9.83 -11.19
C GLY A 131 -15.33 -10.24 -12.41
N GLN A 132 -16.00 -11.38 -12.30
CA GLN A 132 -16.78 -12.00 -13.38
C GLN A 132 -18.29 -11.95 -13.09
N THR A 133 -18.72 -11.18 -12.08
CA THR A 133 -20.14 -11.02 -11.79
C THR A 133 -20.76 -9.96 -12.68
N TRP A 134 -22.07 -10.07 -12.93
CA TRP A 134 -22.81 -9.05 -13.68
C TRP A 134 -22.73 -7.66 -13.03
N THR A 135 -22.64 -7.60 -11.70
CA THR A 135 -22.43 -6.36 -10.95
C THR A 135 -21.05 -5.75 -11.18
N ASP A 136 -20.00 -6.57 -11.27
CA ASP A 136 -18.65 -6.09 -11.60
C ASP A 136 -18.64 -5.49 -13.02
N ASP A 137 -19.31 -6.15 -13.97
CA ASP A 137 -19.42 -5.69 -15.36
C ASP A 137 -20.14 -4.34 -15.50
N ILE A 138 -21.23 -4.14 -14.75
CA ILE A 138 -21.92 -2.85 -14.71
C ILE A 138 -21.01 -1.78 -14.09
N MET A 139 -20.41 -2.06 -12.93
CA MET A 139 -19.51 -1.13 -12.24
C MET A 139 -18.31 -0.75 -13.11
N ARG A 140 -17.72 -1.71 -13.82
CA ARG A 140 -16.63 -1.49 -14.79
C ARG A 140 -17.08 -0.56 -15.91
N LYS A 141 -18.24 -0.81 -16.54
CA LYS A 141 -18.77 0.05 -17.62
C LYS A 141 -19.02 1.48 -17.12
N VAL A 142 -19.60 1.63 -15.93
CA VAL A 142 -19.84 2.94 -15.31
C VAL A 142 -18.51 3.66 -15.04
N MET A 143 -17.56 2.97 -14.41
CA MET A 143 -16.29 3.53 -14.01
C MET A 143 -15.42 3.96 -15.20
N PHE A 144 -15.29 3.12 -16.23
CA PHE A 144 -14.38 3.39 -17.35
C PHE A 144 -14.99 4.26 -18.45
N ASN A 145 -16.31 4.28 -18.63
CA ASN A 145 -16.93 5.06 -19.71
C ASN A 145 -17.61 6.34 -19.24
N PHE A 146 -18.12 6.38 -18.00
CA PHE A 146 -19.00 7.48 -17.55
C PHE A 146 -18.41 8.30 -16.41
N MET A 147 -17.37 7.82 -15.71
CA MET A 147 -16.78 8.57 -14.60
C MET A 147 -15.94 9.74 -15.14
N PRO A 148 -16.29 11.00 -14.83
CA PRO A 148 -15.49 12.14 -15.27
C PRO A 148 -14.13 12.15 -14.57
N LEU A 149 -13.10 12.62 -15.28
CA LEU A 149 -11.73 12.76 -14.75
C LEU A 149 -11.67 13.59 -13.46
N ALA A 150 -12.52 14.62 -13.34
CA ALA A 150 -12.59 15.42 -12.12
C ALA A 150 -13.02 14.61 -10.89
N ILE A 151 -13.88 13.61 -11.06
CA ILE A 151 -14.30 12.71 -9.97
C ILE A 151 -13.16 11.75 -9.63
N MET A 152 -12.53 11.13 -10.64
CA MET A 152 -11.35 10.27 -10.43
C MET A 152 -10.24 11.01 -9.68
N ASN A 153 -9.93 12.25 -10.08
CA ASN A 153 -8.93 13.06 -9.42
C ASN A 153 -9.31 13.38 -7.96
N LYS A 154 -10.58 13.66 -7.67
CA LYS A 154 -11.04 13.86 -6.28
C LYS A 154 -10.89 12.59 -5.43
N ILE A 155 -11.19 11.43 -6.00
CA ILE A 155 -11.02 10.13 -5.32
C ILE A 155 -9.54 9.90 -5.03
N LEU A 156 -8.67 10.08 -6.03
CA LEU A 156 -7.23 9.93 -5.89
C LEU A 156 -6.62 10.89 -4.86
N VAL A 157 -7.03 12.16 -4.89
CA VAL A 157 -6.58 13.16 -3.91
C VAL A 157 -6.99 12.75 -2.50
N LYS A 158 -8.20 12.23 -2.32
CA LYS A 158 -8.70 11.76 -1.03
C LYS A 158 -7.95 10.51 -0.56
N SER A 159 -7.67 9.54 -1.44
CA SER A 159 -6.92 8.33 -1.07
C SER A 159 -5.47 8.62 -0.69
N LEU A 160 -4.91 9.75 -1.16
CA LEU A 160 -3.55 10.19 -0.85
C LEU A 160 -3.50 11.31 0.21
N ALA A 161 -4.61 11.59 0.89
CA ALA A 161 -4.69 12.65 1.90
C ALA A 161 -3.95 12.28 3.20
N TYR A 162 -3.94 10.99 3.55
CA TYR A 162 -3.20 10.48 4.69
C TYR A 162 -1.71 10.33 4.36
N ARG A 163 -0.92 11.31 4.82
CA ARG A 163 0.54 11.39 4.58
C ARG A 163 1.26 11.93 5.82
N PRO A 164 1.30 11.15 6.91
CA PRO A 164 2.03 11.51 8.12
C PRO A 164 3.50 11.82 7.83
N GLN A 165 4.08 12.68 8.65
CA GLN A 165 5.49 13.03 8.63
C GLN A 165 6.13 12.71 9.98
N ALA A 166 7.46 12.59 10.01
CA ALA A 166 8.18 12.46 11.25
C ALA A 166 7.95 13.72 12.12
N SER A 167 7.33 13.55 13.28
CA SER A 167 6.84 14.63 14.13
C SER A 167 7.96 15.47 14.76
N PHE A 168 9.16 14.91 14.80
CA PHE A 168 10.39 15.52 15.29
C PHE A 168 11.23 16.22 14.20
N LEU A 169 10.76 16.22 12.96
CA LEU A 169 11.38 16.95 11.85
C LEU A 169 10.56 18.20 11.47
N PRO A 170 11.18 19.22 10.85
CA PRO A 170 10.43 20.32 10.25
C PRO A 170 9.40 19.80 9.23
N LYS A 171 8.16 20.30 9.33
CA LYS A 171 7.09 19.93 8.39
C LYS A 171 7.47 20.37 6.97
N VAL A 172 7.33 19.46 6.01
CA VAL A 172 7.55 19.74 4.59
C VAL A 172 6.47 20.70 4.08
N GLU A 173 6.88 21.66 3.25
CA GLU A 173 5.98 22.61 2.60
C GLU A 173 4.94 21.89 1.73
N HIS A 174 3.73 22.44 1.71
CA HIS A 174 2.64 21.90 0.92
C HIS A 174 2.83 22.18 -0.58
N ARG A 175 3.08 21.14 -1.38
CA ARG A 175 3.26 21.23 -2.85
C ARG A 175 2.10 20.68 -3.68
N GLY A 176 1.06 20.15 -3.03
CA GLY A 176 -0.05 19.46 -3.69
C GLY A 176 -1.30 20.34 -3.85
N SER A 177 -2.29 19.83 -4.59
CA SER A 177 -3.62 20.45 -4.73
C SER A 177 -4.61 20.05 -3.63
N GLY A 178 -4.37 18.89 -2.99
CA GLY A 178 -5.23 18.36 -1.93
C GLY A 178 -4.61 18.49 -0.55
N ARG A 179 -5.38 18.90 0.45
CA ARG A 179 -4.94 19.06 1.85
C ARG A 179 -4.51 17.72 2.46
N ALA A 180 -3.51 17.76 3.33
CA ALA A 180 -3.12 16.60 4.12
C ALA A 180 -4.10 16.41 5.27
N ASP A 181 -4.35 15.17 5.67
CA ASP A 181 -5.03 14.89 6.92
C ASP A 181 -4.21 15.41 8.12
N GLN A 182 -4.92 15.74 9.20
CA GLN A 182 -4.26 16.20 10.42
C GLN A 182 -3.54 15.02 11.08
N GLN A 183 -2.23 15.16 11.27
CA GLN A 183 -1.44 14.22 12.05
C GLN A 183 -1.46 14.60 13.54
N LYS A 184 -1.31 13.60 14.41
CA LYS A 184 -1.09 13.82 15.85
C LYS A 184 0.22 14.58 16.07
N GLU A 185 0.16 15.65 16.87
CA GLU A 185 1.37 16.42 17.19
C GLU A 185 2.18 15.76 18.32
N SER A 186 3.50 15.86 18.22
CA SER A 186 4.42 15.34 19.24
C SER A 186 4.46 16.26 20.46
N LYS A 187 4.06 15.74 21.62
CA LYS A 187 4.12 16.50 22.88
C LYS A 187 5.57 16.80 23.25
N ARG A 188 6.44 15.79 23.10
CA ARG A 188 7.86 15.91 23.37
C ARG A 188 8.53 16.98 22.50
N TYR A 189 8.29 16.96 21.19
CA TYR A 189 8.93 17.91 20.28
C TYR A 189 8.49 19.35 20.54
N LEU A 190 7.22 19.57 20.89
CA LEU A 190 6.72 20.88 21.28
C LEU A 190 7.41 21.41 22.55
N GLN A 191 7.63 20.54 23.54
CA GLN A 191 8.37 20.90 24.76
C GLN A 191 9.82 21.25 24.47
N GLU A 192 10.50 20.46 23.61
CA GLU A 192 11.89 20.71 23.22
C GLU A 192 12.04 22.02 22.45
N LYS A 193 11.09 22.36 21.59
CA LYS A 193 11.03 23.67 20.92
C LYS A 193 10.81 24.83 21.89
N ALA A 194 9.89 24.67 22.85
CA ALA A 194 9.62 25.70 23.85
C ALA A 194 10.86 25.95 24.74
N ALA A 195 11.54 24.89 25.14
CA ALA A 195 12.78 24.99 25.92
C ALA A 195 13.93 25.64 25.14
N ALA A 196 14.03 25.40 23.83
CA ALA A 196 15.06 26.02 22.98
C ALA A 196 14.78 27.50 22.65
N ALA A 197 13.57 27.99 22.87
CA ALA A 197 13.17 29.38 22.65
C ALA A 197 13.34 30.27 23.89
N THR A 198 13.72 29.69 25.03
CA THR A 198 13.98 30.38 26.30
C THR A 198 15.48 30.58 26.47
#